data_AF-A0A9W6YBK4-F1
#
_entry.id   AF-A0A9W6YBK4-F1
#
_cell.length_a   1.000
_cell.length_b   1.000
_cell.length_c   1.000
_cell.angle_alpha   90.00
_cell.angle_beta   90.00
_cell.angle_gamma   90.00
#
_symmetry.space_group_name_H-M   'P 1'
#
loop_
_entity.id
_entity.type
_entity.pdbx_description
1 polymer ?
#
loop_
_entity_poly.entity_id
_entity_poly.type
_entity_poly.pdbx_seq_one_letter_code
_entity_poly.pdbx_strand_id
1 'polypeptide(L)'
;MVEPFEQALWGGVMCLAFFFLMRRSEIVAITGGSFKWFAIRAQDITVLDTAGRPTLYPSKPHSVYVRLIGSKVNQAGSPAKRMLSRSGHPFLCPVFDALILLQTRKYLPVDIPAAVYLDRRGKPACVTTVDVTEAIKRAAVNTGQDPRRFSSHSLRAGGVTHMYRAGTDALTIQFHGRWVSDAFKSYIRLCKESVAMVAENMVVDPRGDTMLH
;
A
#
# COMPACT_ATOMS: atom_id res chain seq x y z
N MET A 1 -13.56 -11.25 19.17
CA MET A 1 -12.46 -10.28 19.06
C MET A 1 -11.63 -10.69 17.85
N VAL A 2 -11.45 -9.82 16.85
CA VAL A 2 -10.64 -10.15 15.67
C VAL A 2 -9.21 -10.42 16.13
N GLU A 3 -8.58 -11.41 15.52
CA GLU A 3 -7.26 -11.89 15.89
C GLU A 3 -6.19 -10.80 15.61
N PRO A 4 -5.29 -10.45 16.56
CA PRO A 4 -4.35 -9.35 16.39
C PRO A 4 -3.44 -9.46 15.16
N PHE A 5 -3.03 -10.68 14.80
CA PHE A 5 -2.27 -10.92 13.57
C PHE A 5 -3.10 -10.61 12.32
N GLU A 6 -4.36 -11.06 12.23
CA GLU A 6 -5.26 -10.76 11.12
C GLU A 6 -5.52 -9.24 10.99
N GLN A 7 -5.64 -8.52 12.12
CA GLN A 7 -5.75 -7.06 12.14
C GLN A 7 -4.49 -6.38 11.60
N ALA A 8 -3.31 -6.80 12.06
CA ALA A 8 -2.04 -6.24 11.60
C ALA A 8 -1.76 -6.59 10.12
N LEU A 9 -2.13 -7.79 9.69
CA LEU A 9 -1.93 -8.30 8.35
C LEU A 9 -2.91 -7.66 7.35
N TRP A 10 -4.21 -7.96 7.45
CA TRP A 10 -5.20 -7.50 6.48
C TRP A 10 -5.58 -6.05 6.69
N GLY A 11 -5.93 -5.71 7.94
CA GLY A 11 -6.34 -4.36 8.34
C GLY A 11 -5.19 -3.39 8.48
N GLY A 12 -4.00 -3.68 7.97
CA GLY A 12 -2.83 -2.83 8.13
C GLY A 12 -1.86 -3.02 6.98
N VAL A 13 -1.01 -4.03 7.09
CA VAL A 13 0.13 -4.25 6.19
C VAL A 13 -0.30 -4.44 4.74
N MET A 14 -1.26 -5.33 4.46
CA MET A 14 -1.67 -5.69 3.10
C MET A 14 -2.23 -4.47 2.35
N CYS A 15 -3.12 -3.73 3.02
CA CYS A 15 -3.78 -2.60 2.42
C CYS A 15 -2.82 -1.41 2.23
N LEU A 16 -2.00 -1.08 3.23
CA LEU A 16 -0.99 -0.03 3.10
C LEU A 16 0.02 -0.37 2.00
N ALA A 17 0.48 -1.62 1.92
CA ALA A 17 1.39 -2.05 0.87
C ALA A 17 0.76 -1.95 -0.52
N PHE A 18 -0.53 -2.27 -0.67
CA PHE A 18 -1.26 -2.10 -1.93
C PHE A 18 -1.43 -0.62 -2.30
N PHE A 19 -2.02 0.20 -1.43
CA PHE A 19 -2.35 1.59 -1.74
C PHE A 19 -1.13 2.49 -1.90
N PHE A 20 -0.06 2.29 -1.12
CA PHE A 20 1.19 3.06 -1.24
C PHE A 20 2.23 2.41 -2.14
N LEU A 21 1.85 1.33 -2.83
CA LEU A 21 2.70 0.53 -3.70
C LEU A 21 4.00 0.13 -2.98
N MET A 22 3.96 -0.24 -1.71
CA MET A 22 5.17 -0.51 -0.94
C MET A 22 5.87 -1.79 -1.40
N ARG A 23 7.20 -1.81 -1.33
CA ARG A 23 7.96 -3.07 -1.45
C ARG A 23 7.87 -3.84 -0.13
N ARG A 24 7.97 -5.17 -0.17
CA ARG A 24 7.98 -6.00 1.05
C ARG A 24 9.00 -5.52 2.10
N SER A 25 10.20 -5.12 1.67
CA SER A 25 11.28 -4.66 2.55
C SER A 25 11.03 -3.27 3.16
N GLU A 26 10.04 -2.53 2.66
CA GLU A 26 9.66 -1.21 3.18
C GLU A 26 8.65 -1.35 4.34
N ILE A 27 8.06 -2.53 4.58
CA ILE A 27 6.95 -2.68 5.54
C ILE A 27 7.04 -3.90 6.44
N VAL A 28 7.36 -5.09 5.93
CA VAL A 28 7.35 -6.34 6.71
C VAL A 28 8.74 -6.83 7.05
N ALA A 29 8.79 -7.73 8.04
CA ALA A 29 9.98 -8.51 8.33
C ALA A 29 10.31 -9.42 7.13
N ILE A 30 11.60 -9.50 6.81
CA ILE A 30 12.14 -10.35 5.76
C ILE A 30 12.69 -11.64 6.37
N THR A 31 13.70 -12.25 5.75
CA THR A 31 14.33 -13.48 6.23
C THR A 31 14.78 -13.36 7.69
N GLY A 32 14.43 -14.35 8.50
CA GLY A 32 14.81 -14.43 9.91
C GLY A 32 14.08 -13.47 10.85
N GLY A 33 12.92 -12.91 10.44
CA GLY A 33 12.15 -11.98 11.28
C GLY A 33 12.79 -10.58 11.41
N SER A 34 13.84 -10.31 10.64
CA SER A 34 14.55 -9.03 10.66
C SER A 34 13.88 -8.00 9.76
N PHE A 35 13.94 -6.73 10.15
CA PHE A 35 13.51 -5.61 9.32
C PHE A 35 14.72 -4.95 8.64
N LYS A 36 14.52 -4.40 7.45
CA LYS A 36 15.52 -3.48 6.88
C LYS A 36 15.51 -2.17 7.67
N TRP A 37 16.66 -1.52 7.77
CA TRP A 37 16.80 -0.26 8.54
C TRP A 37 15.85 0.85 8.08
N PHE A 38 15.43 0.81 6.80
CA PHE A 38 14.49 1.73 6.17
C PHE A 38 13.03 1.25 6.19
N ALA A 39 12.72 0.14 6.87
CA ALA A 39 11.34 -0.30 7.03
C ALA A 39 10.54 0.79 7.77
N ILE A 40 9.32 1.04 7.31
CA ILE A 40 8.46 2.07 7.86
C ILE A 40 8.19 1.82 9.34
N ARG A 41 8.38 2.86 10.15
CA ARG A 41 8.11 2.84 11.59
C ARG A 41 6.74 3.43 11.86
N ALA A 42 6.21 3.22 13.06
CA ALA A 42 4.89 3.78 13.37
C ALA A 42 4.88 5.31 13.40
N GLN A 43 5.98 5.95 13.84
CA GLN A 43 6.15 7.40 13.77
C GLN A 43 6.13 7.97 12.34
N ASP A 44 6.32 7.12 11.33
CA ASP A 44 6.29 7.51 9.93
C ASP A 44 4.87 7.45 9.32
N ILE A 45 3.88 7.02 10.11
CA ILE A 45 2.48 6.91 9.72
C ILE A 45 1.65 7.83 10.60
N THR A 46 0.98 8.80 9.99
CA THR A 46 0.10 9.74 10.70
C THR A 46 -1.28 9.72 10.08
N VAL A 47 -2.29 9.37 10.88
CA VAL A 47 -3.70 9.48 10.49
C VAL A 47 -4.21 10.86 10.88
N LEU A 48 -4.83 11.57 9.93
CA LEU A 48 -5.27 12.96 10.08
C LEU A 48 -6.80 13.07 9.99
N ASP A 49 -7.38 13.98 10.79
CA ASP A 49 -8.78 14.39 10.68
C ASP A 49 -8.99 15.38 9.52
N THR A 50 -10.23 15.81 9.30
CA THR A 50 -10.59 16.79 8.25
C THR A 50 -9.95 18.17 8.45
N ALA A 51 -9.47 18.48 9.66
CA ALA A 51 -8.74 19.70 9.97
C ALA A 51 -7.22 19.52 9.87
N GLY A 52 -6.74 18.37 9.38
CA GLY A 52 -5.32 18.06 9.25
C GLY A 52 -4.61 17.74 10.57
N ARG A 53 -5.36 17.45 11.64
CA ARG A 53 -4.78 17.13 12.96
C ARG A 53 -4.64 15.63 13.15
N PRO A 54 -3.55 15.15 13.80
CA PRO A 54 -3.39 13.74 14.12
C PRO A 54 -4.56 13.19 14.96
N THR A 55 -5.07 12.02 14.58
CA THR A 55 -6.20 11.38 15.27
C THR A 55 -6.07 9.86 15.29
N LEU A 56 -6.47 9.26 16.41
CA LEU A 56 -6.67 7.82 16.55
C LEU A 56 -8.15 7.46 16.85
N TYR A 57 -9.05 8.45 16.78
CA TYR A 57 -10.48 8.26 17.04
C TYR A 57 -11.17 7.69 15.81
N PRO A 58 -11.79 6.49 15.83
CA PRO A 58 -12.33 5.84 14.63
C PRO A 58 -13.30 6.64 13.75
N SER A 59 -14.02 7.60 14.32
CA SER A 59 -15.01 8.42 13.59
C SER A 59 -14.44 9.63 12.85
N LYS A 60 -13.19 10.04 13.13
CA LYS A 60 -12.58 11.28 12.61
C LYS A 60 -11.61 11.14 11.41
N PRO A 61 -10.94 10.00 11.16
CA PRO A 61 -9.93 9.87 10.12
C PRO A 61 -10.45 10.22 8.73
N HIS A 62 -9.69 11.07 8.06
CA HIS A 62 -9.95 11.54 6.70
C HIS A 62 -8.80 11.22 5.74
N SER A 63 -7.56 11.34 6.19
CA SER A 63 -6.39 11.02 5.38
C SER A 63 -5.31 10.33 6.20
N VAL A 64 -4.41 9.65 5.51
CA VAL A 64 -3.20 9.06 6.07
C VAL A 64 -2.00 9.63 5.35
N TYR A 65 -1.03 10.08 6.13
CA TYR A 65 0.27 10.52 5.67
C TYR A 65 1.32 9.47 6.02
N VAL A 66 2.16 9.14 5.05
CA VAL A 66 3.23 8.14 5.17
C VAL A 66 4.55 8.76 4.73
N ARG A 67 5.59 8.58 5.55
CA ARG A 67 6.97 8.96 5.25
C ARG A 67 7.84 7.72 5.03
N LEU A 68 8.22 7.46 3.80
CA LEU A 68 9.10 6.36 3.45
C LEU A 68 10.55 6.85 3.47
N ILE A 69 11.26 6.50 4.53
CA ILE A 69 12.60 7.00 4.85
C ILE A 69 13.71 6.51 3.91
N GLY A 70 13.50 5.40 3.19
CA GLY A 70 14.47 4.87 2.25
C GLY A 70 13.94 3.67 1.47
N SER A 71 14.76 3.15 0.57
CA SER A 71 14.48 1.89 -0.15
C SER A 71 15.77 1.24 -0.63
N LYS A 72 15.69 0.03 -1.19
CA LYS A 72 16.87 -0.65 -1.79
C LYS A 72 17.60 0.21 -2.84
N VAL A 73 16.87 1.05 -3.57
CA VAL A 73 17.41 1.94 -4.62
C VAL A 73 17.60 3.38 -4.14
N ASN A 74 17.15 3.68 -2.91
CA ASN A 74 17.36 4.95 -2.24
C ASN A 74 17.95 4.68 -0.85
N GLN A 75 19.21 4.24 -0.84
CA GLN A 75 19.93 3.94 0.41
C GLN A 75 20.50 5.20 1.06
N ALA A 76 20.52 6.34 0.34
CA ALA A 76 21.27 7.53 0.73
C ALA A 76 20.46 8.83 0.92
N GLY A 77 19.21 9.00 0.45
CA GLY A 77 18.63 10.35 0.62
C GLY A 77 17.23 10.64 0.10
N SER A 78 16.55 11.50 0.86
CA SER A 78 15.21 12.06 0.65
C SER A 78 14.06 11.08 0.91
N PRO A 79 13.41 11.19 2.10
CA PRO A 79 12.18 10.48 2.40
C PRO A 79 11.10 10.81 1.38
N ALA A 80 10.45 9.79 0.83
CA ALA A 80 9.27 9.99 -0.01
C ALA A 80 8.04 10.15 0.89
N LYS A 81 7.34 11.27 0.73
CA LYS A 81 6.12 11.59 1.46
C LYS A 81 4.92 11.27 0.58
N ARG A 82 3.94 10.53 1.10
CA ARG A 82 2.70 10.22 0.39
C ARG A 82 1.53 10.45 1.31
N MET A 83 0.47 11.06 0.80
CA MET A 83 -0.79 11.22 1.50
C MET A 83 -1.88 10.61 0.66
N LEU A 84 -2.76 9.83 1.29
CA LEU A 84 -3.96 9.28 0.66
C LEU A 84 -5.16 9.59 1.55
N SER A 85 -6.26 9.99 0.92
CA SER A 85 -7.56 10.11 1.58
C SER A 85 -8.27 8.77 1.63
N ARG A 86 -9.43 8.74 2.28
CA ARG A 86 -10.31 7.56 2.28
C ARG A 86 -10.64 7.14 0.84
N SER A 87 -10.67 5.84 0.60
CA SER A 87 -11.04 5.28 -0.71
C SER A 87 -12.55 5.31 -0.98
N GLY A 88 -13.37 5.54 0.05
CA GLY A 88 -14.83 5.36 0.00
C GLY A 88 -15.31 3.91 0.13
N HIS A 89 -14.40 2.92 0.05
CA HIS A 89 -14.76 1.51 0.22
C HIS A 89 -14.86 1.14 1.71
N PRO A 90 -15.89 0.37 2.14
CA PRO A 90 -16.09 0.03 3.54
C PRO A 90 -14.96 -0.80 4.17
N PHE A 91 -14.26 -1.60 3.37
CA PHE A 91 -13.25 -2.55 3.85
C PHE A 91 -11.83 -2.32 3.30
N LEU A 92 -11.67 -1.46 2.28
CA LEU A 92 -10.39 -1.30 1.56
C LEU A 92 -10.00 0.17 1.60
N CYS A 93 -9.53 0.64 2.75
CA CYS A 93 -9.37 2.07 2.99
C CYS A 93 -8.05 2.36 3.72
N PRO A 94 -7.04 2.93 3.03
CA PRO A 94 -5.69 3.09 3.60
C PRO A 94 -5.68 3.88 4.91
N VAL A 95 -6.67 4.76 5.10
CA VAL A 95 -6.87 5.55 6.32
C VAL A 95 -7.29 4.67 7.50
N PHE A 96 -8.26 3.78 7.29
CA PHE A 96 -8.71 2.86 8.33
C PHE A 96 -7.67 1.79 8.61
N ASP A 97 -6.95 1.33 7.59
CA ASP A 97 -5.92 0.33 7.79
C ASP A 97 -4.72 0.88 8.56
N ALA A 98 -4.33 2.13 8.27
CA ALA A 98 -3.35 2.83 9.10
C ALA A 98 -3.82 2.97 10.55
N LEU A 99 -5.11 3.29 10.76
CA LEU A 99 -5.67 3.42 12.09
C LEU A 99 -5.64 2.09 12.86
N ILE A 100 -6.11 1.00 12.25
CA ILE A 100 -6.10 -0.34 12.84
C ILE A 100 -4.66 -0.76 13.15
N LEU A 101 -3.74 -0.57 12.21
CA LEU A 101 -2.32 -0.88 12.43
C LEU A 101 -1.75 -0.11 13.63
N LEU A 102 -2.03 1.20 13.76
CA LEU A 102 -1.58 2.00 14.90
C LEU A 102 -2.24 1.57 16.22
N GLN A 103 -3.52 1.17 16.19
CA GLN A 103 -4.25 0.70 17.38
C GLN A 103 -3.77 -0.67 17.88
N THR A 104 -3.49 -1.62 16.99
CA THR A 104 -2.97 -2.96 17.35
C THR A 104 -1.62 -2.90 18.06
N ARG A 105 -0.85 -1.84 17.82
CA ARG A 105 0.46 -1.59 18.41
C ARG A 105 0.50 -0.46 19.45
N LYS A 106 -0.63 -0.03 19.99
CA LYS A 106 -0.74 1.18 20.83
C LYS A 106 0.18 1.24 22.06
N TYR A 107 0.66 0.10 22.56
CA TYR A 107 1.58 0.01 23.70
C TYR A 107 3.03 -0.27 23.30
N LEU A 108 3.33 -0.28 22.00
CA LEU A 108 4.69 -0.48 21.48
C LEU A 108 5.33 0.88 21.16
N PRO A 109 6.67 1.00 21.31
CA PRO A 109 7.40 2.21 20.92
C PRO A 109 7.10 2.65 19.48
N VAL A 110 7.13 3.95 19.19
CA VAL A 110 6.79 4.47 17.85
C VAL A 110 7.96 4.39 16.84
N ASP A 111 9.18 4.22 17.34
CA ASP A 111 10.44 4.19 16.59
C ASP A 111 10.80 2.81 16.04
N ILE A 112 10.06 1.76 16.42
CA ILE A 112 10.18 0.41 15.86
C ILE A 112 9.27 0.23 14.62
N PRO A 113 9.50 -0.81 13.79
CA PRO A 113 8.72 -1.04 12.58
C PRO A 113 7.21 -1.12 12.83
N ALA A 114 6.43 -0.57 11.88
CA ALA A 114 4.98 -0.46 12.00
C ALA A 114 4.27 -1.83 11.98
N ALA A 115 4.86 -2.82 11.30
CA ALA A 115 4.33 -4.19 11.22
C ALA A 115 4.60 -5.05 12.48
N VAL A 116 5.13 -4.46 13.55
CA VAL A 116 5.22 -5.09 14.88
C VAL A 116 3.93 -4.79 15.66
N TYR A 117 3.30 -5.83 16.19
CA TYR A 117 2.04 -5.77 16.94
C TYR A 117 2.16 -6.60 18.23
N LEU A 118 1.17 -6.48 19.12
CA LEU A 118 1.07 -7.33 20.30
C LEU A 118 0.19 -8.55 19.99
N ASP A 119 0.75 -9.75 20.20
CA ASP A 119 -0.01 -10.99 20.08
C ASP A 119 -1.05 -11.13 21.21
N ARG A 120 -1.84 -12.21 21.18
CA ARG A 120 -2.86 -12.49 22.21
C ARG A 120 -2.29 -12.65 23.63
N ARG A 121 -0.99 -12.90 23.77
CA ARG A 121 -0.28 -13.05 25.04
C ARG A 121 0.41 -11.73 25.47
N GLY A 122 0.20 -10.65 24.72
CA GLY A 122 0.84 -9.35 24.95
C GLY A 122 2.33 -9.35 24.60
N LYS A 123 2.81 -10.31 23.82
CA LYS A 123 4.21 -10.37 23.36
C LYS A 123 4.34 -9.69 21.99
N PRO A 124 5.44 -8.94 21.76
CA PRO A 124 5.73 -8.41 20.43
C PRO A 124 5.88 -9.54 19.40
N ALA A 125 5.10 -9.45 18.33
CA ALA A 125 5.19 -10.28 17.14
C ALA A 125 5.24 -9.36 15.91
N CYS A 126 5.59 -9.90 14.75
CA CYS A 126 5.67 -9.11 13.53
C CYS A 126 5.06 -9.82 12.33
N VAL A 127 4.51 -9.03 11.40
CA VAL A 127 4.10 -9.53 10.10
C VAL A 127 5.33 -9.72 9.22
N THR A 128 5.45 -10.91 8.65
CA THR A 128 6.57 -11.33 7.81
C THR A 128 6.18 -11.36 6.32
N THR A 129 7.20 -11.44 5.47
CA THR A 129 7.01 -11.69 4.03
C THR A 129 6.29 -13.01 3.75
N VAL A 130 6.47 -14.02 4.62
CA VAL A 130 5.82 -15.33 4.49
C VAL A 130 4.33 -15.16 4.73
N ASP A 131 3.94 -14.50 5.81
CA ASP A 131 2.53 -14.25 6.16
C ASP A 131 1.77 -13.55 5.02
N VAL A 132 2.37 -12.48 4.48
CA VAL A 132 1.83 -11.76 3.31
C VAL A 132 1.69 -12.69 2.10
N THR A 133 2.70 -13.49 1.81
CA THR A 133 2.70 -14.38 0.65
C THR A 133 1.64 -15.47 0.79
N GLU A 134 1.52 -16.08 1.96
CA GLU A 134 0.52 -17.11 2.25
C GLU A 134 -0.90 -16.55 2.18
N ALA A 135 -1.13 -15.37 2.73
CA ALA A 135 -2.43 -14.70 2.66
C ALA A 135 -2.86 -14.40 1.21
N ILE A 136 -1.95 -13.90 0.37
CA ILE A 136 -2.24 -13.67 -1.06
C ILE A 136 -2.51 -15.01 -1.77
N LYS A 137 -1.70 -16.04 -1.52
CA LYS A 137 -1.90 -17.36 -2.14
C LYS A 137 -3.22 -18.00 -1.72
N ARG A 138 -3.61 -17.86 -0.46
CA ARG A 138 -4.91 -18.32 0.04
C ARG A 138 -6.05 -17.59 -0.67
N ALA A 139 -5.95 -16.26 -0.82
CA ALA A 139 -6.94 -15.48 -1.57
C ALA A 139 -6.99 -15.89 -3.06
N ALA A 140 -5.85 -16.21 -3.67
CA ALA A 140 -5.80 -16.72 -5.04
C ALA A 140 -6.55 -18.06 -5.19
N VAL A 141 -6.31 -19.02 -4.29
CA VAL A 141 -7.04 -20.30 -4.28
C VAL A 141 -8.54 -20.07 -4.14
N ASN A 142 -8.96 -19.21 -3.21
CA ASN A 142 -10.38 -18.89 -2.97
C ASN A 142 -11.07 -18.20 -4.15
N THR A 143 -10.30 -17.65 -5.10
CA THR A 143 -10.80 -16.99 -6.31
C THR A 143 -10.56 -17.81 -7.58
N GLY A 144 -10.20 -19.10 -7.44
CA GLY A 144 -9.97 -20.01 -8.56
C GLY A 144 -8.69 -19.71 -9.36
N GLN A 145 -7.76 -18.95 -8.79
CA GLN A 145 -6.48 -18.59 -9.42
C GLN A 145 -5.36 -19.54 -8.96
N ASP A 146 -4.35 -19.73 -9.82
CA ASP A 146 -3.16 -20.53 -9.46
C ASP A 146 -2.28 -19.77 -8.45
N PRO A 147 -2.14 -20.23 -7.20
CA PRO A 147 -1.34 -19.56 -6.16
C PRO A 147 0.15 -19.45 -6.51
N ARG A 148 0.67 -20.29 -7.41
CA ARG A 148 2.09 -20.23 -7.83
C ARG A 148 2.42 -18.96 -8.60
N ARG A 149 1.40 -18.27 -9.14
CA ARG A 149 1.54 -16.99 -9.84
C ARG A 149 1.61 -15.78 -8.90
N PHE A 150 1.47 -16.00 -7.59
CA PHE A 150 1.37 -14.92 -6.61
C PHE A 150 2.50 -14.98 -5.57
N SER A 151 2.92 -13.80 -5.13
CA SER A 151 3.93 -13.60 -4.10
C SER A 151 3.69 -12.29 -3.35
N SER A 152 4.50 -11.97 -2.35
CA SER A 152 4.49 -10.65 -1.72
C SER A 152 4.63 -9.47 -2.70
N HIS A 153 5.24 -9.66 -3.86
CA HIS A 153 5.36 -8.62 -4.89
C HIS A 153 4.04 -8.32 -5.60
N SER A 154 3.06 -9.22 -5.51
CA SER A 154 1.76 -9.09 -6.17
C SER A 154 0.96 -7.89 -5.66
N LEU A 155 1.15 -7.44 -4.42
CA LEU A 155 0.48 -6.22 -3.91
C LEU A 155 0.89 -4.98 -4.69
N ARG A 156 2.21 -4.78 -4.85
CA ARG A 156 2.76 -3.63 -5.56
C ARG A 156 2.44 -3.69 -7.05
N ALA A 157 2.58 -4.87 -7.67
CA ALA A 157 2.23 -5.06 -9.07
C ALA A 157 0.73 -4.84 -9.30
N GLY A 158 -0.13 -5.44 -8.48
CA GLY A 158 -1.58 -5.32 -8.55
C GLY A 158 -2.07 -3.90 -8.33
N GLY A 159 -1.46 -3.15 -7.39
CA GLY A 159 -1.79 -1.74 -7.17
C GLY A 159 -1.49 -0.89 -8.41
N VAL A 160 -0.34 -1.09 -9.07
CA VAL A 160 -0.03 -0.42 -10.35
C VAL A 160 -1.04 -0.78 -11.42
N THR A 161 -1.34 -2.07 -11.60
CA THR A 161 -2.32 -2.52 -12.58
C THR A 161 -3.70 -1.90 -12.31
N HIS A 162 -4.11 -1.79 -11.05
CA HIS A 162 -5.40 -1.21 -10.68
C HIS A 162 -5.46 0.30 -10.93
N MET A 163 -4.39 1.04 -10.57
CA MET A 163 -4.28 2.48 -10.90
C MET A 163 -4.38 2.72 -12.41
N TYR A 164 -3.67 1.91 -13.20
CA TYR A 164 -3.72 2.02 -14.66
C TYR A 164 -5.12 1.73 -15.21
N ARG A 165 -5.76 0.65 -14.75
CA ARG A 165 -7.14 0.30 -15.16
C ARG A 165 -8.17 1.34 -14.75
N ALA A 166 -7.91 2.08 -13.67
CA ALA A 166 -8.72 3.21 -13.23
C ALA A 166 -8.45 4.50 -14.03
N GLY A 167 -7.60 4.46 -15.07
CA GLY A 167 -7.29 5.61 -15.91
C GLY A 167 -6.30 6.59 -15.28
N THR A 168 -5.59 6.20 -14.21
CA THR A 168 -4.52 7.05 -13.66
C THR A 168 -3.39 7.16 -14.66
N ASP A 169 -2.93 8.38 -14.92
CA ASP A 169 -1.87 8.62 -15.88
C ASP A 169 -0.53 7.97 -15.46
N ALA A 170 0.30 7.68 -16.45
CA ALA A 170 1.55 6.96 -16.26
C ALA A 170 2.55 7.72 -15.36
N LEU A 171 2.57 9.05 -15.40
CA LEU A 171 3.48 9.87 -14.58
C LEU A 171 3.05 9.83 -13.12
N THR A 172 1.75 9.91 -12.83
CA THR A 172 1.22 9.74 -11.47
C THR A 172 1.54 8.36 -10.93
N ILE A 173 1.38 7.29 -11.73
CA ILE A 173 1.75 5.92 -11.31
C ILE A 173 3.25 5.83 -11.01
N GLN A 174 4.09 6.35 -11.91
CA GLN A 174 5.54 6.33 -11.76
C GLN A 174 6.00 7.08 -10.50
N PHE A 175 5.47 8.29 -10.30
CA PHE A 175 5.74 9.12 -9.13
C PHE A 175 5.25 8.44 -7.87
N HIS A 176 3.98 8.02 -7.82
CA HIS A 176 3.38 7.38 -6.65
C HIS A 176 4.17 6.16 -6.20
N GLY A 177 4.53 5.31 -7.16
CA GLY A 177 5.30 4.11 -6.95
C GLY A 177 6.79 4.32 -6.71
N ARG A 178 7.34 5.51 -6.92
CA ARG A 178 8.77 5.81 -6.72
C ARG A 178 9.65 4.98 -7.67
N TRP A 179 9.27 4.95 -8.94
CA TRP A 179 10.09 4.34 -10.00
C TRP A 179 10.97 5.40 -10.66
N VAL A 180 12.28 5.14 -10.68
CA VAL A 180 13.25 5.98 -11.42
C VAL A 180 13.17 5.73 -12.92
N SER A 181 12.88 4.48 -13.31
CA SER A 181 12.77 4.06 -14.71
C SER A 181 11.36 3.56 -15.05
N ASP A 182 11.16 3.27 -16.33
CA ASP A 182 9.94 2.70 -16.90
C ASP A 182 9.65 1.26 -16.48
N ALA A 183 10.37 0.69 -15.50
CA ALA A 183 10.18 -0.68 -15.05
C ALA A 183 8.74 -0.98 -14.58
N PHE A 184 7.98 0.04 -14.16
CA PHE A 184 6.57 -0.11 -13.79
C PHE A 184 5.68 -0.54 -14.97
N LYS A 185 6.05 -0.19 -16.21
CA LYS A 185 5.32 -0.56 -17.43
C LYS A 185 5.21 -2.08 -17.59
N SER A 186 6.16 -2.86 -17.04
CA SER A 186 6.09 -4.33 -17.05
C SER A 186 4.91 -4.91 -16.25
N TYR A 187 4.37 -4.16 -15.29
CA TYR A 187 3.16 -4.53 -14.54
C TYR A 187 1.87 -4.11 -15.25
N ILE A 188 1.99 -3.17 -16.20
CA ILE A 188 0.90 -2.68 -17.03
C ILE A 188 0.90 -3.51 -18.32
N ARG A 189 0.27 -4.68 -18.26
CA ARG A 189 0.00 -5.45 -19.48
C ARG A 189 -1.24 -4.85 -20.14
N LEU A 190 -1.20 -4.68 -21.47
CA LEU A 190 -2.40 -4.39 -22.26
C LEU A 190 -3.44 -5.46 -21.93
N CYS A 191 -4.49 -5.08 -21.20
CA CYS A 191 -5.65 -5.93 -20.98
C CYS A 191 -6.63 -5.72 -22.13
N LYS A 192 -7.53 -6.69 -22.35
CA LYS A 192 -8.47 -6.67 -23.48
C LYS A 192 -9.28 -5.36 -23.52
N GLU A 193 -9.62 -4.82 -22.35
CA GLU A 193 -10.34 -3.55 -22.22
C GLU A 193 -9.51 -2.36 -22.78
N SER A 194 -8.21 -2.31 -22.51
CA SER A 194 -7.33 -1.26 -23.03
C SER A 194 -7.19 -1.33 -24.55
N VAL A 195 -7.10 -2.53 -25.13
CA VAL A 195 -6.96 -2.69 -26.59
C VAL A 195 -8.23 -2.24 -27.32
N ALA A 196 -9.41 -2.55 -26.78
CA ALA A 196 -10.69 -2.13 -27.36
C ALA A 196 -10.82 -0.59 -27.40
N MET A 197 -10.44 0.08 -26.31
CA MET A 197 -10.55 1.53 -26.20
C MET A 197 -9.48 2.29 -27.01
N VAL A 198 -8.35 1.67 -27.37
CA VAL A 198 -7.25 2.37 -28.06
C VAL A 198 -7.70 2.90 -29.43
N ALA A 199 -8.39 2.06 -30.22
CA ALA A 199 -8.89 2.50 -31.52
C ALA A 199 -10.00 3.56 -31.39
N GLU A 200 -10.90 3.42 -30.41
CA GLU A 200 -11.96 4.39 -30.14
C GLU A 200 -11.37 5.75 -29.73
N ASN A 201 -10.40 5.78 -28.80
CA ASN A 201 -9.76 7.01 -28.36
C ASN A 201 -8.86 7.67 -29.42
N MET A 202 -8.47 6.96 -30.49
CA MET A 202 -7.70 7.54 -31.60
C MET A 202 -8.57 8.41 -32.52
N VAL A 203 -9.88 8.17 -32.57
CA VAL A 203 -10.84 8.96 -33.36
C VAL A 203 -11.63 9.97 -32.53
N VAL A 204 -11.68 9.79 -31.21
CA VAL A 204 -12.29 10.73 -30.28
C VAL A 204 -11.19 11.63 -29.71
N ASP A 205 -11.14 12.90 -30.11
CA ASP A 205 -10.34 13.90 -29.40
C ASP A 205 -11.11 14.33 -28.13
N PRO A 206 -10.66 13.98 -26.92
CA PRO A 206 -11.33 14.39 -25.69
C PRO A 206 -11.05 15.85 -25.34
N ARG A 207 -10.11 16.52 -26.05
CA ARG A 207 -9.70 17.89 -25.80
C ARG A 207 -10.50 18.83 -26.70
N GLY A 208 -11.81 18.92 -26.45
CA GLY A 208 -12.52 20.14 -26.80
C GLY A 208 -11.88 21.31 -26.05
N ASP A 209 -11.31 22.26 -26.79
CA ASP A 209 -10.76 23.56 -26.37
C ASP A 209 -10.94 23.93 -24.88
N THR A 210 -10.04 23.43 -24.03
CA THR A 210 -9.77 24.02 -22.71
C THR A 210 -8.32 24.49 -22.65
N MET A 211 -7.94 25.32 -23.63
CA MET A 211 -6.88 26.31 -23.42
C MET A 211 -7.57 27.56 -22.89
N LEU A 212 -7.41 27.83 -21.60
CA LEU A 212 -7.70 29.17 -21.07
C LEU A 212 -6.58 30.09 -21.57
N HIS A 213 -6.94 31.05 -22.43
CA HIS A 213 -6.10 32.20 -22.76
C HIS A 213 -5.93 33.12 -21.54
#